data_AF-A0A957LPL1-F1
#
_entry.id   AF-A0A957LPL1-F1
#
_cell.length_a   1.000
_cell.length_b   1.000
_cell.length_c   1.000
_cell.angle_alpha   90.00
_cell.angle_beta   90.00
_cell.angle_gamma   90.00
#
_symmetry.space_group_name_H-M   'P 1'
#
loop_
_entity.id
_entity.type
_entity.pdbx_description
1 polymer ?
#
loop_
_entity_poly.entity_id
_entity_poly.type
_entity_poly.pdbx_seq_one_letter_code
_entity_poly.pdbx_strand_id
1 'polypeptide(L)'
;MLDYAEHDLLAQVAAMYYVEEMTQDSIANELGLSRVKVYRLLKQARQEQVIQFTINWPVQRAPEIEARLCAVFGLREALVLRPGSSDRSHALARVGQLGARFLEQTLRDGMTMTVCLGRSTYEVIHAVRPGFQGHVNV
;
A
#
# COMPACT_ATOMS: atom_id res chain seq x y z
N MET A 1 -25.85 13.28 -10.52
CA MET A 1 -25.58 12.51 -11.75
C MET A 1 -24.76 13.44 -12.62
N LEU A 2 -23.50 13.10 -12.90
CA LEU A 2 -22.65 13.94 -13.74
C LEU A 2 -23.26 14.05 -15.13
N ASP A 3 -23.13 15.22 -15.76
CA ASP A 3 -23.39 15.35 -17.18
C ASP A 3 -22.42 14.44 -17.95
N TYR A 4 -22.91 13.74 -18.97
CA TYR A 4 -22.12 12.79 -19.76
C TYR A 4 -20.88 13.47 -20.35
N ALA A 5 -21.03 14.70 -20.83
CA ALA A 5 -19.93 15.48 -21.40
C ALA A 5 -18.86 15.87 -20.35
N GLU A 6 -19.29 16.13 -19.11
CA GLU A 6 -18.35 16.44 -18.02
C GLU A 6 -17.60 15.18 -17.58
N HIS A 7 -18.28 14.04 -17.49
CA HIS A 7 -17.66 12.76 -17.18
C HIS A 7 -16.62 12.35 -18.24
N ASP A 8 -16.95 12.53 -19.53
CA ASP A 8 -16.03 12.24 -20.65
C ASP A 8 -14.78 13.13 -20.60
N LEU A 9 -14.92 14.43 -20.29
CA LEU A 9 -13.78 15.33 -20.15
C LEU A 9 -12.88 14.93 -18.97
N LEU A 10 -13.46 14.52 -17.84
CA LEU A 10 -12.70 14.02 -16.70
C LEU A 10 -11.93 12.74 -17.05
N ALA A 11 -12.56 11.82 -17.77
CA ALA A 11 -11.94 10.58 -18.23
C ALA A 11 -10.81 10.84 -19.24
N GLN A 12 -11.02 11.74 -20.20
CA GLN A 12 -10.02 12.13 -21.19
C GLN A 12 -8.77 12.73 -20.53
N VAL A 13 -8.96 13.74 -19.67
CA VAL A 13 -7.86 14.40 -18.94
C VAL A 13 -7.10 13.40 -18.06
N ALA A 14 -7.82 12.46 -17.43
CA ALA A 14 -7.20 11.41 -16.64
C ALA A 14 -6.38 10.43 -17.50
N ALA A 15 -6.89 10.01 -18.66
CA ALA A 15 -6.18 9.12 -19.58
C ALA A 15 -4.88 9.75 -20.09
N MET A 16 -4.94 11.00 -20.56
CA MET A 16 -3.75 11.74 -21.02
C MET A 16 -2.68 11.85 -19.91
N TYR A 17 -3.09 12.04 -18.66
CA TYR A 17 -2.14 12.19 -17.54
C TYR A 17 -1.57 10.87 -17.00
N TYR A 18 -2.41 9.86 -16.75
CA TYR A 18 -1.98 8.62 -16.08
C TYR A 18 -1.64 7.48 -17.03
N VAL A 19 -2.17 7.47 -18.25
CA VAL A 19 -1.94 6.42 -19.24
C VAL A 19 -0.91 6.87 -20.27
N GLU A 20 -1.03 8.10 -20.78
CA GLU A 20 -0.12 8.67 -21.77
C GLU A 20 1.05 9.44 -21.15
N GLU A 21 1.09 9.54 -19.81
CA GLU A 21 2.14 10.20 -19.03
C GLU A 21 2.42 11.67 -19.43
N MET A 22 1.43 12.35 -20.01
CA MET A 22 1.58 13.75 -20.41
C MET A 22 1.68 14.69 -19.20
N THR A 23 2.44 15.76 -19.35
CA THR A 23 2.48 16.81 -18.32
C THR A 23 1.17 17.60 -18.31
N GLN A 24 0.80 18.17 -17.16
CA GLN A 24 -0.39 19.03 -17.07
C GLN A 24 -0.32 20.24 -18.02
N ASP A 25 0.89 20.72 -18.31
CA ASP A 25 1.12 21.82 -19.26
C ASP A 25 0.89 21.37 -20.71
N SER A 26 1.34 20.16 -21.07
CA SER A 26 1.06 19.56 -22.38
C SER A 26 -0.43 19.33 -22.61
N ILE A 27 -1.11 18.76 -21.61
CA ILE A 27 -2.58 18.53 -21.65
C ILE A 27 -3.33 19.85 -21.74
N ALA A 28 -2.89 20.87 -21.01
CA ALA A 28 -3.47 22.21 -21.06
C ALA A 28 -3.38 22.80 -22.47
N ASN A 29 -2.23 22.70 -23.12
CA ASN A 29 -2.04 23.18 -24.50
C ASN A 29 -2.89 22.41 -25.51
N GLU A 30 -2.96 21.09 -25.40
CA GLU A 30 -3.70 20.23 -26.34
C GLU A 30 -5.21 20.42 -26.24
N LEU A 31 -5.75 20.60 -25.03
CA LEU A 31 -7.18 20.79 -24.80
C LEU A 31 -7.61 22.27 -24.80
N GLY A 32 -6.68 23.21 -25.01
CA GLY A 32 -6.96 24.65 -24.93
C GLY A 32 -7.42 25.10 -23.54
N LEU A 33 -6.94 24.44 -22.49
CA LEU A 33 -7.28 24.72 -21.09
C LEU A 33 -6.10 25.38 -20.37
N SER A 34 -6.36 25.95 -19.19
CA SER A 34 -5.26 26.37 -18.31
C SER A 34 -4.74 25.20 -17.50
N ARG A 35 -3.45 25.21 -17.15
CA ARG A 35 -2.84 24.22 -16.23
C ARG A 35 -3.64 24.08 -14.92
N VAL A 36 -4.12 25.19 -14.36
CA VAL A 36 -4.96 25.21 -13.14
C VAL A 36 -6.28 24.46 -13.36
N LYS A 37 -6.89 24.60 -14.54
CA LYS A 37 -8.12 23.87 -14.88
C LYS A 37 -7.85 22.38 -15.04
N VAL A 38 -6.75 21.99 -15.68
CA VAL A 38 -6.32 20.57 -15.78
C VAL A 38 -6.10 19.96 -14.39
N TYR A 39 -5.39 20.68 -13.50
CA TYR A 39 -5.21 20.25 -12.10
C TYR A 39 -6.54 20.02 -11.38
N ARG A 40 -7.49 20.96 -11.54
CA ARG A 40 -8.83 20.84 -10.94
C ARG A 40 -9.60 19.65 -11.50
N LEU A 41 -9.54 19.42 -12.81
CA LEU A 41 -10.19 18.28 -13.46
C LEU A 41 -9.61 16.95 -12.98
N LEU A 42 -8.28 16.82 -12.85
CA LEU A 42 -7.66 15.62 -12.28
C LEU A 42 -8.09 15.37 -10.82
N LYS A 43 -8.22 16.44 -10.03
CA LYS A 43 -8.72 16.35 -8.65
C LYS A 43 -10.19 15.90 -8.62
N GLN A 44 -11.02 16.47 -9.48
CA GLN A 44 -12.44 16.13 -9.59
C GLN A 44 -12.62 14.68 -10.08
N ALA A 45 -11.83 14.22 -11.05
CA ALA A 45 -11.86 12.85 -11.56
C ALA A 45 -11.54 11.81 -10.45
N ARG A 46 -10.70 12.17 -9.47
CA ARG A 46 -10.47 11.34 -8.27
C ARG A 46 -11.65 11.37 -7.29
N GLN A 47 -12.28 12.52 -7.09
CA GLN A 47 -13.40 12.69 -6.16
C GLN A 47 -14.67 11.98 -6.65
N GLU A 48 -14.94 12.08 -7.95
CA GLU A 48 -16.11 11.48 -8.61
C GLU A 48 -15.91 10.01 -9.00
N GLN A 49 -14.80 9.38 -8.55
CA GLN A 49 -14.47 7.98 -8.82
C GLN A 49 -14.33 7.60 -10.31
N VAL A 50 -14.09 8.58 -11.19
CA VAL A 50 -13.72 8.34 -12.60
C VAL A 50 -12.37 7.60 -12.68
N ILE A 51 -11.49 7.84 -11.70
CA ILE A 51 -10.19 7.17 -11.58
C ILE A 51 -10.20 6.24 -10.37
N GLN A 52 -9.80 4.98 -10.60
CA GLN A 52 -9.51 4.02 -9.54
C GLN A 52 -8.06 3.55 -9.65
N PHE A 53 -7.29 3.74 -8.57
CA PHE A 53 -5.93 3.22 -8.49
C PHE A 53 -5.92 1.84 -7.85
N THR A 54 -5.32 0.87 -8.53
CA THR A 54 -4.99 -0.44 -7.95
C THR A 54 -3.48 -0.50 -7.74
N ILE A 55 -3.03 -0.41 -6.49
CA ILE A 55 -1.62 -0.54 -6.15
C ILE A 55 -1.35 -1.98 -5.71
N ASN A 56 -0.59 -2.70 -6.52
CA ASN A 56 -0.16 -4.06 -6.23
C ASN A 56 1.03 -4.06 -5.26
N TRP A 57 0.72 -3.98 -3.96
CA TRP A 57 1.73 -4.16 -2.93
C TRP A 57 2.17 -5.64 -2.88
N PRO A 58 3.48 -5.94 -2.80
CA PRO A 58 3.98 -7.32 -2.65
C PRO A 58 3.38 -8.04 -1.43
N VAL A 59 3.00 -7.28 -0.39
CA VAL A 59 2.26 -7.76 0.77
C VAL A 59 1.04 -6.87 0.94
N GLN A 60 -0.13 -7.37 0.53
CA GLN A 60 -1.39 -6.65 0.71
C GLN A 60 -1.76 -6.62 2.19
N ARG A 61 -1.88 -5.41 2.76
CA ARG A 61 -2.27 -5.18 4.15
C ARG A 61 -3.69 -4.62 4.25
N ALA A 62 -4.26 -4.64 5.45
CA ALA A 62 -5.56 -4.04 5.75
C ALA A 62 -5.45 -2.91 6.78
N PRO A 63 -5.00 -1.70 6.40
CA PRO A 63 -4.75 -0.59 7.33
C PRO A 63 -5.96 -0.21 8.19
N GLU A 64 -7.16 -0.28 7.61
CA GLU A 64 -8.40 0.00 8.33
C GLU A 64 -8.65 -0.99 9.48
N ILE A 65 -8.30 -2.27 9.28
CA ILE A 65 -8.42 -3.31 10.32
C ILE A 65 -7.29 -3.13 11.34
N GLU A 66 -6.07 -2.83 10.90
CA GLU A 66 -4.93 -2.52 11.77
C GLU A 66 -5.26 -1.39 12.75
N ALA A 67 -5.78 -0.26 12.24
CA ALA A 67 -6.18 0.88 13.06
C ALA A 67 -7.27 0.52 14.09
N ARG A 68 -8.27 -0.28 13.68
CA ARG A 68 -9.33 -0.75 14.57
C ARG A 68 -8.81 -1.69 15.66
N LEU A 69 -7.87 -2.58 15.33
CA LEU A 69 -7.24 -3.46 16.32
C LEU A 69 -6.47 -2.65 17.37
N CYS A 70 -5.69 -1.66 16.94
CA CYS A 70 -4.99 -0.78 17.87
C CYS A 70 -5.96 -0.02 18.79
N ALA A 71 -7.03 0.55 18.22
CA ALA A 71 -8.02 1.30 19.00
C ALA A 71 -8.79 0.44 20.02
N VAL A 72 -9.20 -0.77 19.63
CA VAL A 72 -10.01 -1.66 20.48
C VAL A 72 -9.16 -2.33 21.56
N PHE A 73 -7.95 -2.76 21.23
CA PHE A 73 -7.10 -3.57 22.13
C PHE A 73 -5.94 -2.79 22.76
N GLY A 74 -5.81 -1.49 22.47
CA GLY A 74 -4.71 -0.66 22.99
C GLY A 74 -3.33 -1.09 22.50
N LEU A 75 -3.25 -1.67 21.30
CA LEU A 75 -1.98 -2.13 20.73
C LEU A 75 -1.16 -0.93 20.25
N ARG A 76 0.15 -0.98 20.47
CA ARG A 76 1.09 0.00 19.88
C ARG A 76 1.04 -0.06 18.36
N GLU A 77 0.98 -1.27 17.81
CA GLU A 77 0.99 -1.51 16.38
C GLU A 77 0.32 -2.85 16.07
N ALA A 78 -0.36 -2.92 14.92
CA ALA A 78 -0.98 -4.12 14.39
C ALA A 78 -0.69 -4.19 12.89
N LEU A 79 -0.37 -5.39 12.40
CA LEU A 79 -0.16 -5.66 10.99
C LEU A 79 -1.10 -6.77 10.54
N VAL A 80 -1.93 -6.50 9.54
CA VAL A 80 -2.98 -7.42 9.09
C VAL A 80 -2.78 -7.73 7.62
N LEU A 81 -2.42 -8.98 7.34
CA LEU A 81 -2.32 -9.49 5.98
C LEU A 81 -3.72 -9.64 5.37
N ARG A 82 -3.93 -9.11 4.16
CA ARG A 82 -5.10 -9.45 3.34
C ARG A 82 -4.86 -10.80 2.65
N PRO A 83 -5.73 -11.79 2.85
CA PRO A 83 -5.61 -13.06 2.16
C PRO A 83 -5.75 -12.85 0.65
N GLY A 84 -4.88 -13.49 -0.13
CA GLY A 84 -5.09 -13.64 -1.58
C GLY A 84 -6.20 -14.67 -1.84
N SER A 85 -6.92 -14.52 -2.95
CA SER A 85 -8.10 -15.33 -3.30
C SER A 85 -7.81 -16.84 -3.44
N SER A 86 -6.57 -17.27 -3.66
CA SER A 86 -6.19 -18.66 -3.94
C SER A 86 -5.29 -19.32 -2.90
N ASP A 87 -4.83 -18.61 -1.87
CA ASP A 87 -3.50 -18.90 -1.29
C ASP A 87 -3.51 -19.21 0.21
N ARG A 88 -4.52 -19.95 0.66
CA ARG A 88 -4.70 -20.29 2.08
C ARG A 88 -3.56 -21.19 2.60
N SER A 89 -2.97 -22.01 1.74
CA SER A 89 -1.81 -22.87 2.05
C SER A 89 -0.54 -22.09 2.37
N HIS A 90 -0.35 -20.90 1.79
CA HIS A 90 0.84 -20.05 2.00
C HIS A 90 0.59 -18.87 2.94
N ALA A 91 -0.59 -18.80 3.57
CA ALA A 91 -0.96 -17.69 4.45
C ALA A 91 0.03 -17.50 5.60
N LEU A 92 0.50 -18.59 6.23
CA LEU A 92 1.42 -18.50 7.36
C LEU A 92 2.81 -17.98 6.94
N ALA A 93 3.34 -18.44 5.80
CA ALA A 93 4.60 -17.94 5.25
C ALA A 93 4.53 -16.44 4.92
N ARG A 94 3.40 -15.98 4.37
CA ARG A 94 3.16 -14.56 4.07
C ARG A 94 3.04 -13.71 5.34
N VAL A 95 2.43 -14.25 6.40
CA VAL A 95 2.46 -13.62 7.73
C VAL A 95 3.88 -13.58 8.27
N GLY A 96 4.66 -14.64 8.07
CA GLY A 96 6.10 -14.69 8.36
C GLY A 96 6.86 -13.55 7.70
N GLN A 97 6.69 -13.35 6.40
CA GLN A 97 7.30 -12.23 5.66
C GLN A 97 6.90 -10.85 6.18
N LEU A 98 5.64 -10.68 6.59
CA LEU A 98 5.18 -9.42 7.18
C LEU A 98 5.82 -9.17 8.55
N GLY A 99 5.93 -10.20 9.38
CA GLY A 99 6.63 -10.15 10.66
C GLY A 99 8.13 -9.93 10.52
N ALA A 100 8.78 -10.56 9.54
CA ALA A 100 10.21 -10.39 9.27
C ALA A 100 10.53 -8.94 8.92
N ARG A 101 9.76 -8.32 8.02
CA ARG A 101 9.91 -6.89 7.68
C ARG A 101 9.72 -5.99 8.88
N PHE A 102 8.76 -6.32 9.75
CA PHE A 102 8.54 -5.58 10.98
C PHE A 102 9.74 -5.65 11.92
N LEU A 103 10.32 -6.84 12.09
CA LEU A 103 11.55 -7.01 12.88
C LEU A 103 12.72 -6.24 12.28
N GLU A 104 12.93 -6.33 10.96
CA GLU A 104 13.99 -5.61 10.25
C GLU A 104 13.92 -4.09 10.43
N GLN A 105 12.70 -3.54 10.58
CA GLN A 105 12.47 -2.10 10.79
C GLN A 105 12.55 -1.68 12.26
N THR A 106 12.36 -2.62 13.19
CA THR A 106 12.19 -2.31 14.62
C THR A 106 13.42 -2.66 15.45
N LEU A 107 14.11 -3.75 15.10
CA LEU A 107 15.30 -4.20 15.81
C LEU A 107 16.43 -3.19 15.67
N ARG A 108 17.13 -2.97 16.78
CA ARG A 108 18.31 -2.10 16.86
C ARG A 108 19.42 -2.84 17.58
N ASP A 109 20.66 -2.45 17.32
CA ASP A 109 21.83 -3.01 17.99
C ASP A 109 21.73 -2.86 19.51
N GLY A 110 22.12 -3.92 20.22
CA GLY A 110 22.04 -4.03 21.67
C GLY A 110 20.68 -4.44 22.23
N MET A 111 19.65 -4.60 21.39
CA MET A 111 18.36 -5.15 21.84
C MET A 111 18.49 -6.63 22.24
N THR A 112 17.64 -7.05 23.17
CA THR A 112 17.48 -8.47 23.53
C THR A 112 16.13 -8.95 23.04
N MET A 113 16.09 -10.09 22.35
CA MET A 113 14.91 -10.66 21.72
C MET A 113 14.70 -12.10 22.16
N THR A 114 13.65 -12.35 22.93
CA THR A 114 13.26 -13.72 23.26
C THR A 114 12.49 -14.37 22.11
N VAL A 115 12.85 -15.60 21.77
CA VAL A 115 12.21 -16.37 20.70
C VAL A 115 11.43 -17.55 21.29
N CYS A 116 10.13 -17.61 20.99
CA CYS A 116 9.28 -18.74 21.37
C CYS A 116 9.22 -19.79 20.26
N LEU A 117 9.19 -21.07 20.65
CA LEU A 117 8.99 -22.18 19.71
C LEU A 117 7.59 -22.15 19.11
N GLY A 118 7.50 -22.27 17.78
CA GLY A 118 6.23 -22.36 17.09
C GLY A 118 6.34 -22.16 15.59
N ARG A 119 5.37 -22.67 14.84
CA ARG A 119 5.32 -22.54 13.37
C ARG A 119 5.30 -21.09 12.92
N SER A 120 4.51 -20.24 13.56
CA SER A 120 4.44 -18.81 13.24
C SER A 120 5.79 -18.11 13.46
N THR A 121 6.45 -18.39 14.58
CA THR A 121 7.78 -17.82 14.88
C THR A 121 8.81 -18.31 13.87
N TYR A 122 8.77 -19.59 13.51
CA TYR A 122 9.63 -20.15 12.47
C TYR A 122 9.45 -19.42 11.14
N GLU A 123 8.22 -19.22 10.67
CA GLU A 123 7.97 -18.52 9.40
C GLU A 123 8.48 -17.07 9.42
N VAL A 124 8.40 -16.38 10.56
CA VAL A 124 8.96 -15.03 10.72
C VAL A 124 10.47 -15.05 10.59
N ILE A 125 11.16 -15.92 11.34
CA ILE A 125 12.62 -16.01 11.32
C ILE A 125 13.12 -16.49 9.95
N HIS A 126 12.45 -17.47 9.37
CA HIS A 126 12.77 -18.03 8.05
C HIS A 126 12.64 -17.00 6.92
N ALA A 127 11.76 -16.00 7.08
CA ALA A 127 11.52 -14.96 6.08
C ALA A 127 12.41 -13.71 6.25
N VAL A 128 13.31 -13.66 7.24
CA VAL A 128 14.29 -12.57 7.38
C VAL A 128 15.22 -12.55 6.18
N ARG A 129 15.44 -11.37 5.62
CA ARG A 129 16.21 -11.22 4.38
C ARG A 129 17.67 -11.63 4.58
N PRO A 130 18.27 -12.35 3.61
CA PRO A 130 19.71 -12.56 3.58
C PRO A 130 20.42 -11.20 3.57
N GLY A 131 21.28 -10.96 4.57
CA GLY A 131 22.03 -9.70 4.72
C GLY A 131 21.48 -8.72 5.76
N PHE A 132 20.34 -9.00 6.41
CA PHE A 132 19.97 -8.27 7.62
C PHE A 132 21.01 -8.53 8.73
N GLN A 133 21.65 -7.48 9.22
CA GLN A 133 22.60 -7.53 10.32
C GLN A 133 22.05 -6.67 11.47
N GLY A 134 21.76 -7.30 12.60
CA GLY A 134 21.45 -6.63 13.85
C GLY A 134 22.18 -7.34 14.97
N HIS A 135 22.96 -6.60 15.76
CA HIS A 135 23.63 -7.14 16.93
C HIS A 135 22.62 -7.26 18.07
N VAL A 136 21.85 -8.35 18.07
CA VAL A 136 20.83 -8.63 19.08
C VAL A 136 21.19 -9.84 19.92
N ASN A 137 20.95 -9.73 21.22
CA ASN A 137 21.06 -10.86 22.14
C ASN A 137 19.77 -11.67 22.03
N VAL A 138 19.87 -12.97 21.77
CA VAL A 138 18.70 -13.89 21.69
C VAL A 138 18.63 -14.75 22.93
#